data_AF-A0A7S0L9X9-F1
#
_entry.id   AF-A0A7S0L9X9-F1
#
_cell.length_a   1.000
_cell.length_b   1.000
_cell.length_c   1.000
_cell.angle_alpha   90.00
_cell.angle_beta   90.00
_cell.angle_gamma   90.00
#
_symmetry.space_group_name_H-M   'P 1'
#
loop_
_entity.id
_entity.type
_entity.pdbx_description
1 polymer ?
#
loop_
_entity_poly.entity_id
_entity_poly.type
_entity_poly.pdbx_seq_one_letter_code
_entity_poly.pdbx_strand_id
1 'polypeptide(L)'
;ESLTYEAARMSVLNEAQIVCTTLSCAGYAMFSQLKQGFDTVLIDEAAQAVEVSTLIPLKYACRRLIMVGDPQQLPATVFSENAMQHNYEQSLFLRLQAAGQQVAMLTT
;
A
#
# COMPACT_ATOMS: atom_id res chain seq x y z
N GLU A 1 -28.28 17.22 1.97
CA GLU A 1 -27.99 15.84 2.43
C GLU A 1 -26.59 15.37 2.07
N SER A 2 -26.15 15.44 0.80
CA SER A 2 -24.82 14.94 0.38
C SER A 2 -23.63 15.66 1.04
N LEU A 3 -23.72 16.98 1.25
CA LEU A 3 -22.68 17.76 1.93
C LEU A 3 -22.48 17.35 3.40
N THR A 4 -23.57 16.93 4.07
CA THR A 4 -23.54 16.48 5.47
C THR A 4 -22.84 15.13 5.60
N TYR A 5 -23.03 14.25 4.62
CA TYR A 5 -22.39 12.93 4.59
C TYR A 5 -20.87 13.01 4.39
N GLU A 6 -20.41 13.85 3.46
CA GLU A 6 -18.97 14.06 3.24
C GLU A 6 -18.31 14.69 4.46
N ALA A 7 -18.97 15.67 5.10
CA ALA A 7 -18.47 16.25 6.35
C ALA A 7 -18.36 15.21 7.47
N ALA A 8 -19.36 14.34 7.63
CA ALA A 8 -19.32 13.26 8.62
C ALA A 8 -18.20 12.25 8.33
N ARG A 9 -18.02 11.84 7.07
CA ARG A 9 -16.90 10.96 6.65
C ARG A 9 -15.55 11.58 6.95
N MET A 10 -15.37 12.87 6.65
CA MET A 10 -14.12 13.57 6.95
C MET A 10 -13.90 13.73 8.46
N SER A 11 -14.94 13.91 9.27
CA SER A 11 -14.79 13.91 10.74
C SER A 11 -14.24 12.57 11.23
N VAL A 12 -14.85 11.46 10.81
CA VAL A 12 -14.41 10.10 11.18
C VAL A 12 -12.97 9.85 10.74
N LEU A 13 -12.60 10.22 9.50
CA LEU A 13 -11.24 10.03 9.01
C LEU A 13 -10.20 10.88 9.73
N ASN A 14 -10.55 12.11 10.14
CA ASN A 14 -9.63 12.97 10.90
C ASN A 14 -9.44 12.51 12.36
N GLU A 15 -10.44 11.85 12.94
CA GLU A 15 -10.38 11.30 14.30
C GLU A 15 -9.77 9.89 14.35
N ALA A 16 -9.75 9.18 13.22
CA ALA A 16 -9.21 7.83 13.13
C ALA A 16 -7.69 7.80 13.40
N GLN A 17 -7.27 6.91 14.30
CA GLN A 17 -5.86 6.63 14.56
C GLN A 17 -5.27 5.64 13.55
N ILE A 18 -6.11 4.76 12.99
CA ILE A 18 -5.75 3.74 12.02
C ILE A 18 -6.80 3.78 10.91
N VAL A 19 -6.33 3.80 9.67
CA VAL A 19 -7.17 3.73 8.48
C VAL A 19 -6.78 2.51 7.67
N CYS A 20 -7.70 1.56 7.54
CA CYS A 20 -7.51 0.39 6.69
C CYS A 20 -8.10 0.63 5.31
N THR A 21 -7.34 0.31 4.26
CA THR A 21 -7.78 0.46 2.88
C THR A 21 -7.00 -0.49 1.97
N THR A 22 -7.53 -0.80 0.80
CA THR A 22 -6.73 -1.46 -0.24
C THR A 22 -5.78 -0.46 -0.88
N LEU A 23 -4.70 -0.96 -1.49
CA LEU A 23 -3.72 -0.10 -2.18
C LEU A 23 -4.37 0.82 -3.23
N SER A 24 -5.35 0.32 -3.97
CA SER A 24 -6.08 1.11 -4.98
C SER A 24 -6.96 2.19 -4.35
N CYS A 25 -7.70 1.87 -3.29
CA CYS A 25 -8.58 2.80 -2.60
C CYS A 25 -7.81 3.91 -1.87
N ALA A 26 -6.57 3.66 -1.44
CA ALA A 26 -5.67 4.71 -0.95
C ALA A 26 -5.51 5.85 -1.97
N GLY A 27 -5.74 5.62 -3.26
CA GLY A 27 -5.69 6.66 -4.30
C GLY A 27 -6.83 7.70 -4.23
N TYR A 28 -7.88 7.47 -3.44
CA TYR A 28 -9.07 8.33 -3.39
C TYR A 28 -8.75 9.76 -2.91
N ALA A 29 -9.41 10.73 -3.54
CA ALA A 29 -9.17 12.16 -3.32
C ALA A 29 -9.39 12.63 -1.88
N MET A 30 -10.21 11.91 -1.08
CA MET A 30 -10.46 12.27 0.32
C MET A 30 -9.20 12.17 1.18
N PHE A 31 -8.27 11.27 0.87
CA PHE A 31 -7.02 11.14 1.62
C PHE A 31 -6.09 12.33 1.41
N SER A 32 -6.15 12.98 0.24
CA SER A 32 -5.43 14.24 -0.01
C SER A 32 -5.96 15.41 0.81
N GLN A 33 -7.16 15.31 1.38
CA GLN A 33 -7.78 16.37 2.19
C GLN A 33 -7.41 16.24 3.68
N LEU A 34 -6.73 15.17 4.08
CA LEU A 34 -6.28 14.97 5.45
C LEU A 34 -5.09 15.89 5.75
N LYS A 35 -5.20 16.67 6.83
CA LYS A 35 -4.20 17.69 7.18
C LYS A 35 -2.84 17.10 7.55
N GLN A 36 -2.82 15.90 8.13
CA GLN A 36 -1.61 15.30 8.72
C GLN A 36 -0.95 14.25 7.81
N GLY A 37 -1.67 13.77 6.77
CA GLY A 37 -1.20 12.66 5.93
C GLY A 37 -1.03 11.36 6.71
N PHE A 38 -0.21 10.44 6.17
CA PHE A 38 0.14 9.16 6.75
C PHE A 38 1.67 9.02 6.78
N ASP A 39 2.29 9.37 7.90
CA ASP A 39 3.75 9.29 8.08
C ASP A 39 4.25 7.84 8.19
N THR A 40 3.39 6.93 8.62
CA THR A 40 3.65 5.48 8.67
C THR A 40 2.62 4.73 7.83
N VAL A 41 3.10 3.88 6.92
CA VAL A 41 2.28 3.01 6.07
C VAL A 41 2.67 1.55 6.34
N LEU A 42 1.67 0.71 6.64
CA LEU A 42 1.81 -0.73 6.75
C LEU A 42 1.10 -1.38 5.56
N ILE A 43 1.81 -2.23 4.83
CA ILE A 43 1.26 -3.02 3.72
C ILE A 43 1.36 -4.50 4.12
N ASP A 44 0.20 -5.13 4.26
CA ASP A 44 0.07 -6.58 4.40
C ASP A 44 -0.05 -7.24 3.02
N GLU A 45 0.28 -8.53 2.93
CA GLU A 45 0.35 -9.28 1.67
C GLU A 45 1.18 -8.59 0.57
N ALA A 46 2.24 -7.88 0.98
CA ALA A 46 3.01 -6.99 0.11
C ALA A 46 3.71 -7.72 -1.05
N ALA A 47 3.95 -9.03 -0.91
CA ALA A 47 4.52 -9.87 -1.96
C ALA A 47 3.55 -10.10 -3.13
N GLN A 48 2.23 -10.02 -2.89
CA GLN A 48 1.16 -10.25 -3.89
C GLN A 48 0.71 -8.97 -4.60
N ALA A 49 1.38 -7.83 -4.39
CA ALA A 49 1.04 -6.56 -5.03
C ALA A 49 2.08 -6.16 -6.08
N VAL A 50 1.64 -5.71 -7.25
CA VAL A 50 2.54 -5.07 -8.23
C VAL A 50 3.16 -3.82 -7.61
N GLU A 51 4.43 -3.58 -7.92
CA GLU A 51 5.19 -2.48 -7.33
C GLU A 51 4.48 -1.13 -7.38
N VAL A 52 3.91 -0.77 -8.52
CA VAL A 52 3.25 0.54 -8.71
C VAL A 52 2.06 0.72 -7.75
N SER A 53 1.32 -0.35 -7.45
CA SER A 53 0.21 -0.29 -6.49
C SER A 53 0.70 0.03 -5.08
N THR A 54 1.86 -0.49 -4.68
CA THR A 54 2.44 -0.22 -3.35
C THR A 54 2.84 1.24 -3.15
N LEU A 55 3.06 1.98 -4.24
CA LEU A 55 3.42 3.41 -4.21
C LEU A 55 2.23 4.34 -3.93
N ILE A 56 1.00 3.90 -4.21
CA ILE A 56 -0.21 4.71 -4.09
C ILE A 56 -0.37 5.33 -2.68
N PRO A 57 -0.31 4.57 -1.57
CA PRO A 57 -0.42 5.15 -0.23
C PRO A 57 0.78 6.00 0.18
N LEU A 58 1.94 5.85 -0.47
CA LEU A 58 3.18 6.54 -0.05
C LEU A 58 3.17 8.04 -0.37
N LYS A 59 2.30 8.49 -1.28
CA LYS A 59 2.21 9.90 -1.69
C LYS A 59 1.73 10.84 -0.56
N TYR A 60 1.19 10.31 0.53
CA TYR A 60 0.63 11.09 1.64
C TYR A 60 1.63 11.31 2.78
N ALA A 61 2.81 11.84 2.48
CA ALA A 61 3.85 12.15 3.47
C ALA A 61 4.45 10.94 4.22
N CYS A 62 4.45 9.76 3.61
CA CYS A 62 5.04 8.56 4.19
C CYS A 62 6.55 8.73 4.46
N ARG A 63 6.96 8.44 5.70
CA ARG A 63 8.35 8.45 6.17
C ARG A 63 8.81 7.08 6.67
N ARG A 64 7.87 6.24 7.07
CA ARG A 64 8.11 4.85 7.52
C ARG A 64 7.20 3.91 6.74
N LEU A 65 7.80 3.02 5.98
CA LEU A 65 7.10 1.95 5.28
C LEU A 65 7.42 0.61 5.94
N ILE A 66 6.39 -0.12 6.35
CA ILE A 66 6.49 -1.49 6.87
C ILE A 66 5.77 -2.39 5.88
N MET A 67 6.46 -3.40 5.37
CA MET A 67 5.91 -4.34 4.41
C MET A 67 5.96 -5.74 5.00
N VAL A 68 4.82 -6.41 5.02
CA VAL A 68 4.66 -7.78 5.49
C VAL A 68 4.18 -8.62 4.31
N GLY A 69 4.79 -9.78 4.11
CA GLY A 69 4.42 -10.67 3.01
C GLY A 69 5.31 -11.90 2.97
N ASP A 70 4.86 -12.89 2.20
CA ASP A 70 5.58 -14.14 1.99
C ASP A 70 6.13 -14.19 0.55
N PRO A 71 7.46 -14.09 0.36
CA PRO A 71 8.07 -14.13 -0.97
C PRO A 71 8.00 -15.51 -1.65
N GLN A 72 7.62 -16.57 -0.94
CA GLN A 72 7.44 -17.93 -1.49
C GLN A 72 6.01 -18.20 -1.95
N GLN A 73 5.07 -17.29 -1.71
CA GLN A 73 3.70 -17.38 -2.24
C GLN A 73 3.60 -16.90 -3.68
N LEU A 74 2.38 -16.94 -4.24
CA LEU A 74 2.11 -16.51 -5.61
C LEU A 74 2.50 -15.03 -5.82
N PRO A 75 3.08 -14.68 -6.99
CA PRO A 75 3.33 -13.28 -7.34
C PRO A 75 2.01 -12.54 -7.60
N ALA A 76 2.10 -11.23 -7.83
CA ALA A 76 0.93 -10.43 -8.18
C ALA A 76 0.26 -10.94 -9.47
N THR A 77 -1.06 -11.06 -9.46
CA THR A 77 -1.82 -11.52 -10.63
C THR A 77 -1.80 -10.46 -11.75
N VAL A 78 -1.13 -10.78 -12.86
CA VAL A 78 -1.05 -9.94 -14.06
C VAL A 78 -1.59 -10.74 -15.26
N PHE A 79 -2.57 -10.18 -15.97
CA PHE A 79 -3.21 -10.86 -17.11
C PHE A 79 -2.42 -10.75 -18.42
N SER A 80 -1.55 -9.75 -18.55
CA SER A 80 -0.79 -9.50 -19.78
C SER A 80 0.51 -10.30 -19.77
N GLU A 81 0.62 -11.28 -20.66
CA GLU A 81 1.85 -12.05 -20.86
C GLU A 81 3.04 -11.16 -21.22
N ASN A 82 2.82 -10.15 -22.08
CA ASN A 82 3.86 -9.18 -22.42
C ASN A 82 4.33 -8.38 -21.19
N ALA A 83 3.44 -8.04 -20.26
CA ALA A 83 3.83 -7.36 -19.03
C ALA A 83 4.64 -8.28 -18.11
N MET A 84 4.28 -9.56 -18.03
CA MET A 84 5.03 -10.56 -17.26
C MET A 84 6.43 -10.78 -17.83
N GLN A 85 6.58 -10.81 -19.16
CA GLN A 85 7.89 -10.88 -19.83
C GLN A 85 8.82 -9.69 -19.47
N HIS A 86 8.25 -8.60 -18.95
CA HIS A 86 8.96 -7.40 -18.51
C HIS A 86 8.93 -7.21 -16.98
N ASN A 87 8.67 -8.28 -16.21
CA ASN A 87 8.67 -8.32 -14.73
C ASN A 87 7.65 -7.38 -14.05
N TYR A 88 6.52 -7.06 -14.69
CA TYR A 88 5.52 -6.19 -14.09
C TYR A 88 4.83 -6.80 -12.85
N GLU A 89 4.80 -8.12 -12.75
CA GLU A 89 4.32 -8.91 -11.61
C GLU A 89 5.24 -8.84 -10.39
N GLN A 90 6.46 -8.31 -10.53
CA GLN A 90 7.38 -8.17 -9.42
C GLN A 90 6.84 -7.16 -8.41
N SER A 91 6.78 -7.58 -7.15
CA SER A 91 6.43 -6.70 -6.04
C SER A 91 7.62 -5.88 -5.56
N LEU A 92 7.34 -4.70 -5.01
CA LEU A 92 8.34 -3.87 -4.36
C LEU A 92 9.02 -4.63 -3.20
N PHE A 93 8.26 -5.49 -2.50
CA PHE A 93 8.76 -6.34 -1.43
C PHE A 93 9.91 -7.23 -1.92
N LEU A 94 9.69 -7.98 -3.00
CA LEU A 94 10.68 -8.86 -3.60
C LEU A 94 11.88 -8.08 -4.14
N ARG A 95 11.64 -6.93 -4.80
CA ARG A 95 12.72 -6.09 -5.33
C ARG A 95 13.64 -5.56 -4.23
N LEU A 96 13.07 -5.11 -3.11
CA LEU A 96 13.84 -4.62 -1.96
C LEU A 96 14.60 -5.75 -1.25
N GLN A 97 13.98 -6.92 -1.11
CA GLN A 97 14.65 -8.11 -0.58
C GLN A 97 15.87 -8.49 -1.44
N ALA A 98 15.71 -8.53 -2.76
CA ALA A 98 16.80 -8.80 -3.71
C ALA A 98 17.91 -7.72 -3.67
N ALA A 99 17.56 -6.47 -3.35
CA ALA A 99 18.50 -5.38 -3.15
C ALA A 99 19.23 -5.42 -1.79
N GLY A 100 19.00 -6.45 -0.97
CA GLY A 100 19.68 -6.63 0.31
C GLY A 100 19.12 -5.79 1.46
N GLN A 101 17.87 -5.31 1.36
CA GLN A 101 17.20 -4.69 2.50
C GLN A 101 17.02 -5.70 3.64
N GLN A 102 17.13 -5.21 4.88
CA GLN A 102 16.99 -6.07 6.06
C GLN A 102 15.56 -6.63 6.14
N VAL A 103 15.44 -7.95 6.21
CA VAL A 103 14.18 -8.66 6.41
C VAL A 103 14.15 -9.23 7.83
N ALA A 104 13.11 -8.92 8.58
CA ALA A 104 12.83 -9.57 9.86
C ALA A 104 12.02 -10.84 9.58
N MET A 105 12.67 -12.01 9.59
CA MET A 105 11.98 -13.29 9.39
C MET A 105 11.21 -13.67 10.66
N LEU A 106 9.92 -13.96 10.51
CA LEU A 106 9.11 -14.52 11.58
C LEU A 106 9.36 -16.03 11.65
N THR A 107 9.88 -16.50 12.77
CA THR A 107 10.18 -17.91 13.02
C THR A 107 9.44 -18.34 14.29
N THR A 108 8.51 -19.27 14.15
CA THR A 108 7.74 -19.86 15.26
C THR A 108 7.91 -21.36 15.25
#